data_AF-A0A350IZH7-F1
#
_entry.id   AF-A0A350IZH7-F1
#
_cell.length_a   1.000
_cell.length_b   1.000
_cell.length_c   1.000
_cell.angle_alpha   90.00
_cell.angle_beta   90.00
_cell.angle_gamma   90.00
#
_symmetry.space_group_name_H-M   'P 1'
#
loop_
_entity.id
_entity.type
_entity.pdbx_description
1 polymer ?
#
loop_
_entity_poly.entity_id
_entity_poly.type
_entity_poly.pdbx_seq_one_letter_code
_entity_poly.pdbx_strand_id
1 'polypeptide(L)'
;GAFSLSFRTKSDARAAYLQLYGGFLIVCVLLGIIFLVSTVMIIYYKQISEGFEDQKRFEILRKVGMTDQEIRKSINSQVLVLFFTPLLAAGIHLCASWPMVSKILILVGMSNRTLSLIVTAAVYLIFAVFYGIVYKLTSNTYFRIVYSGN
;
A
#
# COMPACT_ATOMS: atom_id res chain seq x y z
N GLY A 1 5.35 40.89 -35.23
CA GLY A 1 4.49 41.02 -34.05
C GLY A 1 3.85 39.71 -33.62
N ALA A 2 3.02 39.09 -34.47
CA ALA A 2 2.24 37.89 -34.10
C ALA A 2 3.09 36.62 -33.86
N PHE A 3 4.14 36.41 -34.68
CA PHE A 3 5.04 35.25 -34.54
C PHE A 3 5.73 35.26 -33.17
N SER A 4 6.40 36.36 -32.80
CA SER A 4 7.06 36.51 -31.48
C SER A 4 6.11 36.41 -30.29
N LEU A 5 4.86 36.89 -30.43
CA LEU A 5 3.83 36.73 -29.39
C LEU A 5 3.47 35.25 -29.20
N SER A 6 3.34 34.48 -30.29
CA SER A 6 3.04 33.04 -30.23
C SER A 6 4.16 32.20 -29.60
N PHE A 7 5.44 32.58 -29.76
CA PHE A 7 6.55 31.92 -29.07
C PHE A 7 6.50 32.16 -27.56
N ARG A 8 6.23 33.40 -27.13
CA ARG A 8 6.11 33.74 -25.70
C ARG A 8 4.96 32.99 -25.05
N THR A 9 3.79 32.92 -25.69
CA THR A 9 2.66 32.16 -25.15
C THR A 9 2.96 30.66 -25.01
N LYS A 10 3.66 30.05 -25.98
CA LYS A 10 4.06 28.63 -25.90
C LYS A 10 5.16 28.40 -24.85
N SER A 11 6.13 29.30 -24.71
CA SER A 11 7.17 29.19 -23.68
C SER A 11 6.60 29.34 -22.27
N ASP A 12 5.68 30.29 -22.08
CA ASP A 12 5.06 30.57 -20.80
C ASP A 12 4.12 29.41 -20.39
N ALA A 13 3.34 28.88 -21.34
CA ALA A 13 2.54 27.68 -21.11
C ALA A 13 3.41 26.47 -20.74
N ARG A 14 4.52 26.24 -21.46
CA ARG A 14 5.45 25.13 -21.15
C ARG A 14 6.07 25.29 -19.76
N ALA A 15 6.45 26.51 -19.37
CA ALA A 15 6.99 26.78 -18.04
C ALA A 15 5.96 26.51 -16.93
N ALA A 16 4.71 26.93 -17.14
CA ALA A 16 3.61 26.64 -16.20
C ALA A 16 3.33 25.13 -16.08
N TYR A 17 3.34 24.40 -17.20
CA TYR A 17 3.23 22.93 -17.21
C TYR A 17 4.38 22.29 -16.42
N LEU A 18 5.64 22.67 -16.66
CA LEU A 18 6.79 22.12 -15.94
C LEU A 18 6.72 22.40 -14.43
N GLN A 19 6.28 23.60 -14.03
CA GLN A 19 6.13 23.95 -12.62
C GLN A 19 5.03 23.13 -11.92
N LEU A 20 3.85 23.02 -12.54
CA LEU A 20 2.73 22.27 -11.96
C LEU A 20 3.06 20.78 -11.83
N TYR A 21 3.57 20.16 -12.90
CA TYR A 21 3.89 18.73 -12.88
C TYR A 21 5.12 18.44 -12.01
N GLY A 22 6.11 19.34 -11.97
CA GLY A 22 7.27 19.19 -11.08
C GLY A 22 6.89 19.23 -9.60
N GLY A 23 6.07 20.19 -9.19
CA GLY A 23 5.57 20.28 -7.82
C GLY A 23 4.70 19.07 -7.45
N PHE A 24 3.80 18.66 -8.33
CA PHE A 24 2.95 17.50 -8.13
C PHE A 24 3.76 16.20 -7.98
N LEU A 25 4.76 15.99 -8.84
CA LEU A 25 5.64 14.81 -8.79
C LEU A 25 6.37 14.72 -7.44
N ILE A 26 6.96 15.83 -6.98
CA ILE A 26 7.68 15.86 -5.69
C ILE A 26 6.75 15.48 -4.53
N VAL A 27 5.55 16.08 -4.47
CA VAL A 27 4.58 15.82 -3.40
C VAL A 27 4.13 14.35 -3.44
N CYS A 28 3.78 13.83 -4.62
CA CYS A 28 3.31 12.46 -4.76
C CYS A 28 4.38 11.42 -4.43
N VAL A 29 5.63 11.62 -4.87
CA VAL A 29 6.74 10.71 -4.57
C VAL A 29 7.09 10.75 -3.08
N LEU A 30 7.17 11.94 -2.49
CA LEU A 30 7.47 12.09 -1.06
C LEU A 30 6.38 11.42 -0.20
N LEU A 31 5.11 11.72 -0.45
CA LEU A 31 3.99 11.09 0.26
C LEU A 31 3.96 9.58 0.02
N GLY A 32 4.22 9.14 -1.21
CA GLY A 32 4.30 7.73 -1.55
C GLY A 32 5.36 6.98 -0.74
N ILE A 33 6.57 7.55 -0.61
CA ILE A 33 7.64 6.97 0.21
C ILE A 33 7.24 6.93 1.69
N ILE A 34 6.71 8.03 2.23
CA ILE A 34 6.27 8.09 3.64
C ILE A 34 5.22 7.03 3.93
N PHE A 35 4.20 6.89 3.06
CA PHE A 35 3.17 5.87 3.23
C PHE A 35 3.70 4.45 3.08
N LEU A 36 4.65 4.23 2.16
CA LEU A 36 5.28 2.93 1.97
C LEU A 36 6.07 2.52 3.21
N VAL A 37 6.92 3.40 3.75
CA VAL A 37 7.67 3.16 5.00
C VAL A 37 6.70 2.94 6.17
N SER A 38 5.67 3.78 6.30
CA SER A 38 4.67 3.65 7.36
C SER A 38 3.95 2.29 7.28
N THR A 39 3.61 1.84 6.07
CA THR A 39 2.97 0.54 5.83
C THR A 39 3.87 -0.61 6.27
N VAL A 40 5.16 -0.56 5.91
CA VAL A 40 6.13 -1.58 6.34
C VAL A 40 6.22 -1.62 7.87
N MET A 41 6.34 -0.45 8.51
CA MET A 41 6.39 -0.36 9.98
C MET A 41 5.14 -0.94 10.62
N ILE A 42 3.96 -0.55 10.15
CA ILE A 42 2.68 -1.04 10.69
C ILE A 42 2.59 -2.56 10.58
N ILE A 43 2.93 -3.15 9.42
CA ILE A 43 2.91 -4.61 9.24
C ILE A 43 3.89 -5.28 10.20
N TYR A 44 5.12 -4.77 10.28
CA TYR A 44 6.17 -5.33 11.13
C TYR A 44 5.77 -5.32 12.61
N TYR A 45 5.32 -4.18 13.14
CA TYR A 45 4.87 -4.07 14.53
C TYR A 45 3.68 -4.98 14.82
N LYS A 46 2.72 -5.04 13.90
CA LYS A 46 1.53 -5.88 14.06
C LYS A 46 1.89 -7.36 14.17
N GLN A 47 2.76 -7.84 13.28
CA GLN A 47 3.21 -9.23 13.30
C GLN A 47 4.05 -9.56 14.54
N ILE A 48 4.84 -8.63 15.06
CA ILE A 48 5.54 -8.85 16.32
C ILE A 48 4.55 -8.95 17.48
N SER A 49 3.62 -8.00 17.58
CA SER A 49 2.64 -7.97 18.66
C SER A 49 1.78 -9.22 18.68
N GLU A 50 1.25 -9.61 17.52
CA GLU A 50 0.45 -10.84 17.37
C GLU A 50 1.29 -12.08 17.68
N GLY A 51 2.54 -12.15 17.22
CA GLY A 51 3.43 -13.28 17.50
C GLY A 51 3.66 -13.53 18.99
N PHE A 52 3.82 -12.47 19.79
CA PHE A 52 3.98 -12.59 21.25
C PHE A 52 2.68 -12.96 21.97
N GLU A 53 1.55 -12.40 21.55
CA GLU A 53 0.24 -12.72 22.13
C GLU A 53 -0.14 -14.18 21.87
N ASP A 54 0.07 -14.62 20.63
CA ASP A 54 -0.19 -15.97 20.18
C ASP A 54 0.70 -17.01 20.85
N GLN A 55 1.99 -16.71 21.06
CA GLN A 55 2.91 -17.60 21.77
C GLN A 55 2.35 -18.04 23.13
N LYS A 56 1.88 -17.07 23.94
CA LYS A 56 1.29 -17.36 25.26
C LYS A 56 0.00 -18.16 25.14
N ARG A 57 -0.84 -17.81 24.17
CA ARG A 57 -2.13 -18.49 23.93
C ARG A 57 -1.93 -19.95 23.52
N PHE A 58 -0.91 -20.25 22.71
CA PHE A 58 -0.63 -21.61 22.27
C PHE A 58 -0.02 -22.49 23.35
N GLU A 59 0.76 -21.93 24.26
CA GLU A 59 1.21 -22.67 25.43
C GLU A 59 0.02 -23.16 26.27
N ILE A 60 -1.02 -22.34 26.41
CA ILE A 60 -2.26 -22.73 27.10
C ILE A 60 -3.01 -23.79 26.31
N LEU A 61 -3.22 -23.60 25.01
CA LEU A 61 -3.97 -24.54 24.17
C LEU A 61 -3.32 -25.94 24.10
N ARG A 62 -1.98 -26.01 24.13
CA ARG A 62 -1.25 -27.28 24.26
C ARG A 62 -1.58 -28.01 25.56
N LYS A 63 -1.68 -27.28 26.68
CA LYS A 63 -2.04 -27.85 28.00
C LYS A 63 -3.46 -28.41 28.05
N VAL A 64 -4.35 -27.95 27.16
CA VAL A 64 -5.75 -28.42 27.05
C VAL A 64 -5.89 -29.53 25.99
N GLY A 65 -4.79 -29.98 25.37
CA GLY A 65 -4.75 -31.16 24.49
C GLY A 65 -4.83 -30.86 22.99
N MET A 66 -4.71 -29.60 22.58
CA MET A 66 -4.71 -29.22 21.17
C MET A 66 -3.36 -29.57 20.52
N THR A 67 -3.39 -30.16 19.33
CA THR A 67 -2.16 -30.52 18.61
C THR A 67 -1.51 -29.31 17.94
N ASP A 68 -0.19 -29.36 17.75
CA ASP A 68 0.58 -28.31 17.07
C ASP A 68 0.09 -28.03 15.64
N GLN A 69 -0.46 -29.05 14.97
CA GLN A 69 -1.01 -28.92 13.62
C GLN A 69 -2.30 -28.09 13.61
N GLU A 70 -3.21 -28.35 14.56
CA GLU A 70 -4.44 -27.59 14.72
C GLU A 70 -4.15 -26.14 15.09
N ILE A 71 -3.18 -25.94 15.99
CA ILE A 71 -2.72 -24.62 16.41
C ILE A 71 -2.22 -23.83 15.19
N ARG A 72 -1.31 -24.41 14.41
CA ARG A 72 -0.72 -23.76 13.23
C ARG A 72 -1.75 -23.46 12.14
N LYS A 73 -2.76 -24.31 11.97
CA LYS A 73 -3.86 -24.08 11.03
C LYS A 73 -4.74 -22.91 11.46
N SER A 74 -5.06 -22.82 12.75
CA SER A 74 -5.86 -21.72 13.29
C SER A 74 -5.15 -20.37 13.17
N ILE A 75 -3.84 -20.34 13.44
CA ILE A 75 -2.97 -19.16 13.25
C ILE A 75 -3.03 -18.67 11.81
N ASN A 76 -2.70 -19.55 10.87
CA ASN A 76 -2.55 -19.17 9.48
C ASN A 76 -3.85 -18.57 8.92
N SER A 77 -5.01 -19.09 9.35
CA SER A 77 -6.30 -18.53 8.95
C SER A 77 -6.54 -17.12 9.52
N GLN A 78 -6.26 -16.91 10.81
CA GLN A 78 -6.46 -15.61 11.46
C GLN A 78 -5.53 -14.53 10.90
N VAL A 79 -4.24 -14.85 10.78
CA VAL A 79 -3.22 -13.91 10.28
C VAL A 79 -3.49 -13.55 8.81
N LEU A 80 -3.91 -14.51 7.99
CA LEU A 80 -4.22 -14.26 6.57
C LEU A 80 -5.42 -13.30 6.42
N VAL A 81 -6.49 -13.49 7.19
CA VAL A 81 -7.67 -12.61 7.14
C VAL A 81 -7.33 -11.19 7.60
N LEU A 82 -6.58 -11.06 8.70
CA LEU A 82 -6.15 -9.75 9.20
C LEU A 82 -5.25 -9.01 8.20
N PHE A 83 -4.49 -9.77 7.40
CA PHE A 83 -3.61 -9.21 6.38
C PHE A 83 -4.32 -8.76 5.11
N PHE A 84 -5.29 -9.54 4.61
CA PHE A 84 -6.03 -9.15 3.39
C PHE A 84 -6.96 -7.95 3.63
N THR A 85 -7.43 -7.77 4.86
CA THR A 85 -8.38 -6.71 5.21
C THR A 85 -7.87 -5.30 4.86
N PRO A 86 -6.66 -4.87 5.25
CA PRO A 86 -6.09 -3.58 4.82
C PRO A 86 -5.97 -3.41 3.30
N LEU A 87 -5.58 -4.47 2.57
CA LEU A 87 -5.42 -4.41 1.12
C LEU A 87 -6.75 -4.22 0.40
N LEU A 88 -7.80 -4.93 0.86
CA LEU A 88 -9.17 -4.77 0.38
C LEU A 88 -9.70 -3.37 0.71
N ALA A 89 -9.49 -2.90 1.94
CA ALA A 89 -9.89 -1.56 2.34
C ALA A 89 -9.23 -0.48 1.47
N ALA A 90 -7.95 -0.63 1.13
CA ALA A 90 -7.25 0.26 0.20
C ALA A 90 -7.86 0.23 -1.21
N GLY A 91 -8.24 -0.94 -1.71
CA GLY A 91 -8.92 -1.09 -3.01
C GLY A 91 -10.29 -0.42 -3.02
N ILE A 92 -11.08 -0.62 -1.96
CA ILE A 92 -12.38 0.03 -1.78
C ILE A 92 -12.22 1.55 -1.69
N HIS A 93 -11.24 2.04 -0.91
CA HIS A 93 -10.93 3.46 -0.79
C HIS A 93 -10.52 4.07 -2.13
N LEU A 94 -9.73 3.35 -2.94
CA LEU A 94 -9.34 3.77 -4.29
C LEU A 94 -10.57 3.91 -5.21
N CYS A 95 -11.46 2.90 -5.20
CA CYS A 95 -12.70 2.95 -5.97
C CYS A 95 -13.61 4.10 -5.53
N ALA A 96 -13.74 4.32 -4.21
CA ALA A 96 -14.56 5.40 -3.65
C ALA A 96 -14.01 6.80 -3.99
N SER A 97 -12.69 6.96 -4.06
CA SER A 97 -12.02 8.22 -4.39
C SER A 97 -11.96 8.51 -5.90
N TRP A 98 -12.26 7.53 -6.77
CA TRP A 98 -12.16 7.67 -8.22
C TRP A 98 -12.91 8.90 -8.81
N PRO A 99 -14.13 9.25 -8.37
CA PRO A 99 -14.83 10.44 -8.87
C PRO A 99 -14.08 11.75 -8.57
N MET A 100 -13.37 11.82 -7.45
CA MET A 100 -12.55 12.97 -7.09
C MET A 100 -11.24 12.97 -7.89
N VAL A 101 -10.54 11.84 -7.94
CA VAL A 101 -9.27 11.68 -8.67
C VAL A 101 -9.44 12.01 -10.15
N SER A 102 -10.50 11.50 -10.79
CA SER A 102 -10.76 11.77 -12.21
C SER A 102 -10.99 13.26 -12.52
N LYS A 103 -11.64 14.01 -11.62
CA LYS A 103 -11.80 15.47 -11.76
C LYS A 103 -10.46 16.20 -11.65
N ILE A 104 -9.62 15.81 -10.68
CA ILE A 104 -8.28 16.39 -10.50
C ILE A 104 -7.41 16.12 -11.75
N LEU A 105 -7.45 14.90 -12.28
CA LEU A 105 -6.69 14.55 -13.49
C LEU A 105 -7.11 15.40 -14.70
N ILE A 106 -8.42 15.62 -14.89
CA ILE A 106 -8.92 16.49 -15.97
C ILE A 106 -8.42 17.94 -15.79
N LEU A 107 -8.45 18.47 -14.56
CA LEU A 107 -7.97 19.83 -14.26
C LEU A 107 -6.47 20.01 -14.56
N VAL A 108 -5.68 18.95 -14.38
CA VAL A 108 -4.24 18.96 -14.66
C VAL A 108 -3.93 18.69 -16.15
N GLY A 109 -4.96 18.49 -16.98
CA GLY A 109 -4.84 18.27 -18.42
C GLY A 109 -4.78 16.81 -18.85
N MET A 110 -5.01 15.86 -17.93
CA MET A 110 -5.08 14.43 -18.22
C MET A 110 -6.54 14.00 -18.46
N SER A 111 -6.98 14.08 -19.71
CA SER A 111 -8.36 13.74 -20.11
C SER A 111 -8.55 12.27 -20.56
N ASN A 112 -7.46 11.54 -20.82
CA ASN A 112 -7.54 10.14 -21.28
C ASN A 112 -7.92 9.19 -20.13
N ARG A 113 -9.21 8.90 -20.01
CA ARG A 113 -9.77 8.03 -18.96
C ARG A 113 -9.19 6.62 -18.97
N THR A 114 -9.01 6.03 -20.16
CA THR A 114 -8.49 4.67 -20.31
C THR A 114 -7.06 4.58 -19.78
N LEU A 115 -6.21 5.54 -20.15
CA LEU A 115 -4.83 5.60 -19.67
C LEU A 115 -4.79 5.77 -18.14
N SER A 116 -5.59 6.69 -17.60
CA SER A 116 -5.65 6.93 -16.15
C SER A 116 -6.10 5.69 -15.37
N LEU A 117 -7.08 4.93 -15.88
CA LEU A 117 -7.52 3.68 -15.27
C LEU A 117 -6.44 2.61 -15.29
N ILE A 118 -5.78 2.41 -16.43
CA ILE A 118 -4.71 1.41 -16.59
C ILE A 118 -3.55 1.72 -15.63
N VAL A 119 -3.11 2.99 -15.58
CA VAL A 119 -2.03 3.41 -14.68
C VAL A 119 -2.43 3.22 -13.21
N THR A 120 -3.65 3.59 -12.85
CA THR A 120 -4.16 3.42 -11.48
C THR A 120 -4.21 1.95 -11.07
N ALA A 121 -4.71 1.08 -11.95
CA ALA A 121 -4.73 -0.36 -11.72
C ALA A 121 -3.31 -0.95 -11.62
N ALA A 122 -2.39 -0.52 -12.48
CA ALA A 122 -1.00 -0.95 -12.44
C ALA A 122 -0.31 -0.54 -11.13
N VAL A 123 -0.49 0.71 -10.67
CA VAL A 123 0.08 1.20 -9.41
C VAL A 123 -0.50 0.43 -8.21
N TYR A 124 -1.82 0.18 -8.19
CA TYR A 124 -2.44 -0.62 -7.14
C TYR A 124 -1.91 -2.06 -7.13
N LEU A 125 -1.70 -2.68 -8.31
CA LEU A 125 -1.13 -4.02 -8.42
C LEU A 125 0.32 -4.06 -7.90
N ILE A 126 1.14 -3.07 -8.28
CA ILE A 126 2.52 -2.95 -7.77
C ILE A 126 2.51 -2.81 -6.25
N PHE A 127 1.64 -1.96 -5.71
CA PHE A 127 1.46 -1.79 -4.27
C PHE A 127 1.03 -3.11 -3.59
N ALA A 128 0.08 -3.85 -4.16
CA ALA A 128 -0.38 -5.13 -3.64
C ALA A 128 0.73 -6.19 -3.62
N VAL A 129 1.54 -6.27 -4.69
CA VAL A 129 2.70 -7.16 -4.75
C VAL A 129 3.75 -6.77 -3.71
N PHE A 130 4.08 -5.48 -3.62
CA PHE A 130 5.00 -4.96 -2.61
C PHE A 130 4.53 -5.29 -1.19
N TYR A 131 3.26 -5.03 -0.90
CA TYR A 131 2.60 -5.34 0.37
C TYR A 131 2.70 -6.83 0.72
N GLY A 132 2.44 -7.71 -0.26
CA GLY A 132 2.59 -9.16 -0.12
C GLY A 132 4.04 -9.61 0.14
N ILE A 133 5.02 -9.00 -0.51
CA ILE A 133 6.45 -9.27 -0.27
C ILE A 133 6.82 -8.88 1.16
N VAL A 134 6.48 -7.67 1.58
CA VAL A 134 6.76 -7.18 2.94
C VAL A 134 6.18 -8.13 3.97
N TYR A 135 4.91 -8.53 3.80
CA TYR A 135 4.27 -9.51 4.66
C TYR A 135 5.01 -10.83 4.77
N LYS A 136 5.43 -11.39 3.63
CA LYS A 136 6.17 -12.65 3.61
C LYS A 136 7.53 -12.52 4.31
N LEU A 137 8.20 -11.37 4.16
CA LEU A 137 9.47 -11.12 4.84
C LEU A 137 9.28 -10.99 6.35
N THR A 138 8.28 -10.23 6.77
CA THR A 138 8.02 -10.01 8.20
C THR A 138 7.46 -11.27 8.88
N SER A 139 6.71 -12.12 8.17
CA SER A 139 6.04 -13.29 8.79
C SER A 139 7.03 -14.33 9.31
N ASN A 140 8.23 -14.38 8.74
CA ASN A 140 9.34 -15.14 9.30
C ASN A 140 9.68 -14.71 10.74
N THR A 141 9.54 -13.41 11.05
CA THR A 141 9.73 -12.88 12.41
C THR A 141 8.62 -13.34 13.34
N TYR A 142 7.36 -13.30 12.87
CA TYR A 142 6.22 -13.85 13.61
C TYR A 142 6.44 -15.33 13.97
N PHE A 143 6.76 -16.18 12.98
CA PHE A 143 6.99 -17.60 13.23
C PHE A 143 8.18 -17.83 14.17
N ARG A 144 9.27 -17.09 14.02
CA ARG A 144 10.42 -17.19 14.92
C ARG A 144 10.03 -16.88 16.36
N ILE A 145 9.23 -15.84 16.61
CA ILE A 145 8.79 -15.48 17.97
C ILE A 145 7.97 -16.62 18.58
N VAL A 146 6.95 -17.11 17.86
CA VAL A 146 6.05 -18.17 18.32
C VAL A 146 6.82 -19.46 18.66
N TYR A 147 7.84 -19.83 17.88
CA TYR A 147 8.61 -21.06 18.06
C TYR A 147 9.89 -20.93 18.90
N SER A 148 10.34 -19.72 19.27
CA SER A 148 11.57 -19.54 20.08
C SER A 148 11.40 -19.77 21.59
N GLY A 149 10.16 -19.98 22.07
CA GLY A 149 9.89 -20.29 23.48
C GLY A 149 10.05 -21.76 23.87
N ASN A 150 10.78 -22.55 23.09
CA ASN A 150 11.07 -23.97 23.34
C ASN A 150 12.50 -24.13 23.83
#